data_AF-A0A1M3PYV5-F1
#
_entry.id   AF-A0A1M3PYV5-F1
#
_cell.length_a   1.000
_cell.length_b   1.000
_cell.length_c   1.000
_cell.angle_alpha   90.00
_cell.angle_beta   90.00
_cell.angle_gamma   90.00
#
_symmetry.space_group_name_H-M   'P 1'
#
loop_
_entity.id
_entity.type
_entity.pdbx_description
1 polymer ?
#
loop_
_entity_poly.entity_id
_entity_poly.type
_entity_poly.pdbx_seq_one_letter_code
_entity_poly.pdbx_strand_id
1 'polypeptide(L)'
;MLAMGVVMAASSSAAFSAPVLSSSANAASAHVSVANVVKANATLAPVSGTAAPDYADAAGLASINLSANLFGDLLLSTSAGVQTGIVTTSAESAYPGSASAAANIVNARAGLYTSVLGAIPLTSLGISADAISSTTVAGIDGSGLFASGSSSIANLLISGSILDTLGLDLAAFSNPLPNTVGLSVLGLKITFNEQLMEQTADSIFMATNAVHISLDDYLFQGHLLNGDIILGHSQASVTGYVPSAAVPEPATWALMMAGFGLIGFSLRRRARVRVHAAFA
;
A
#
# COMPACT_ATOMS: atom_id res chain seq x y z
N MET A 1 -66.39 -23.78 -5.90
CA MET A 1 -64.98 -24.10 -5.56
C MET A 1 -64.13 -22.99 -6.17
N LEU A 2 -63.66 -22.05 -5.36
CA LEU A 2 -62.84 -20.91 -5.83
C LEU A 2 -61.37 -21.29 -5.61
N ALA A 3 -60.63 -21.49 -6.71
CA ALA A 3 -59.21 -21.78 -6.67
C ALA A 3 -58.45 -20.46 -6.44
N MET A 4 -57.89 -20.29 -5.24
CA MET A 4 -57.04 -19.17 -4.87
C MET A 4 -55.63 -19.41 -5.42
N GLY A 5 -55.26 -18.72 -6.50
CA GLY A 5 -53.91 -18.78 -7.06
C GLY A 5 -52.92 -18.05 -6.16
N VAL A 6 -51.95 -18.78 -5.60
CA VAL A 6 -50.81 -18.20 -4.89
C VAL A 6 -49.83 -17.65 -5.93
N VAL A 7 -49.71 -16.34 -6.02
CA VAL A 7 -48.65 -15.67 -6.78
C VAL A 7 -47.38 -15.72 -5.94
N MET A 8 -46.47 -16.62 -6.30
CA MET A 8 -45.09 -16.61 -5.80
C MET A 8 -44.36 -15.45 -6.48
N ALA A 9 -44.20 -14.32 -5.77
CA ALA A 9 -43.30 -13.26 -6.21
C ALA A 9 -41.86 -13.73 -5.98
N ALA A 10 -41.17 -14.17 -7.04
CA ALA A 10 -39.74 -14.40 -7.00
C ALA A 10 -39.05 -13.03 -6.91
N SER A 11 -38.51 -12.69 -5.74
CA SER A 11 -37.61 -11.55 -5.59
C SER A 11 -36.29 -11.89 -6.29
N SER A 12 -36.03 -11.28 -7.45
CA SER A 12 -34.70 -11.31 -8.07
C SER A 12 -33.75 -10.51 -7.18
N SER A 13 -32.91 -11.18 -6.40
CA SER A 13 -31.77 -10.55 -5.73
C SER A 13 -30.83 -10.01 -6.81
N ALA A 14 -30.56 -8.71 -6.80
CA ALA A 14 -29.57 -8.10 -7.68
C ALA A 14 -28.21 -8.80 -7.47
N ALA A 15 -27.56 -9.19 -8.55
CA ALA A 15 -26.21 -9.73 -8.50
C ALA A 15 -25.26 -8.60 -8.06
N PHE A 16 -24.65 -8.72 -6.88
CA PHE A 16 -23.61 -7.80 -6.44
C PHE A 16 -22.35 -8.01 -7.29
N SER A 17 -21.67 -6.90 -7.64
CA SER A 17 -20.36 -6.99 -8.29
C SER A 17 -19.38 -7.62 -7.32
N ALA A 18 -18.64 -8.61 -7.78
CA ALA A 18 -17.51 -9.19 -7.06
C ALA A 18 -16.45 -8.10 -6.81
N PRO A 19 -15.75 -8.12 -5.66
CA PRO A 19 -14.64 -7.20 -5.41
C PRO A 19 -13.52 -7.42 -6.42
N VAL A 20 -12.74 -6.38 -6.70
CA VAL A 20 -11.52 -6.48 -7.50
C VAL A 20 -10.34 -6.32 -6.55
N LEU A 21 -9.46 -7.32 -6.57
CA LEU A 21 -8.22 -7.33 -5.80
C LEU A 21 -7.07 -7.02 -6.75
N SER A 22 -6.13 -6.17 -6.36
CA SER A 22 -5.00 -5.77 -7.21
C SER A 22 -3.75 -5.55 -6.39
N SER A 23 -2.61 -5.96 -6.93
CA SER A 23 -1.30 -5.74 -6.31
C SER A 23 -0.24 -5.50 -7.38
N SER A 24 0.79 -4.76 -6.99
CA SER A 24 1.99 -4.56 -7.81
C SER A 24 3.19 -4.27 -6.95
N ALA A 25 4.37 -4.54 -7.50
CA ALA A 25 5.64 -4.25 -6.85
C ALA A 25 6.66 -3.80 -7.88
N ASN A 26 7.61 -2.98 -7.45
CA ASN A 26 8.84 -2.72 -8.17
C ASN A 26 10.00 -2.63 -7.18
N ALA A 27 11.17 -3.04 -7.64
CA ALA A 27 12.34 -3.10 -6.78
C ALA A 27 12.90 -1.71 -6.52
N ALA A 28 12.97 -0.90 -7.56
CA ALA A 28 13.44 0.46 -7.44
C ALA A 28 12.87 1.33 -8.55
N SER A 29 12.70 2.60 -8.24
CA SER A 29 12.38 3.63 -9.22
C SER A 29 13.17 4.90 -8.92
N ALA A 30 13.47 5.66 -9.97
CA ALA A 30 14.15 6.94 -9.84
C ALA A 30 13.58 7.90 -10.87
N HIS A 31 13.08 9.04 -10.40
CA HIS A 31 12.65 10.16 -11.20
C HIS A 31 13.36 11.42 -10.69
N VAL A 32 14.40 11.88 -11.37
CA VAL A 32 15.19 13.05 -10.94
C VAL A 32 15.28 14.06 -12.07
N SER A 33 15.05 15.32 -11.73
CA SER A 33 15.10 16.45 -12.64
C SER A 33 16.04 17.55 -12.13
N VAL A 34 16.56 18.32 -13.08
CA VAL A 34 17.44 19.47 -12.85
C VAL A 34 16.87 20.63 -13.66
N ALA A 35 16.61 21.76 -13.02
CA ALA A 35 16.00 22.93 -13.69
C ALA A 35 14.77 22.56 -14.53
N ASN A 36 13.88 21.73 -13.96
CA ASN A 36 12.66 21.21 -14.59
C ASN A 36 12.86 20.30 -15.82
N VAL A 37 14.08 19.84 -16.08
CA VAL A 37 14.35 18.83 -17.13
C VAL A 37 14.56 17.48 -16.46
N VAL A 38 13.71 16.50 -16.79
CA VAL A 38 13.84 15.11 -16.32
C VAL A 38 15.12 14.50 -16.91
N LYS A 39 15.98 13.98 -16.04
CA LYS A 39 17.28 13.38 -16.39
C LYS A 39 17.32 11.88 -16.11
N ALA A 40 16.63 11.44 -15.07
CA ALA A 40 16.48 10.04 -14.71
C ALA A 40 14.98 9.70 -14.68
N ASN A 41 14.57 8.63 -15.37
CA ASN A 41 13.24 8.05 -15.24
C ASN A 41 13.32 6.55 -15.51
N ALA A 42 13.25 5.74 -14.45
CA ALA A 42 13.35 4.29 -14.57
C ALA A 42 12.54 3.59 -13.48
N THR A 43 12.06 2.39 -13.80
CA THR A 43 11.40 1.46 -12.87
C THR A 43 11.92 0.07 -13.11
N LEU A 44 12.24 -0.65 -12.05
CA LEU A 44 12.97 -1.91 -12.09
C LEU A 44 12.14 -3.07 -11.55
N ALA A 45 12.19 -4.20 -12.27
CA ALA A 45 11.43 -5.42 -11.98
C ALA A 45 9.94 -5.15 -11.65
N PRO A 46 9.20 -4.40 -12.48
CA PRO A 46 7.78 -4.18 -12.24
C PRO A 46 7.01 -5.50 -12.43
N VAL A 47 6.12 -5.79 -11.48
CA VAL A 47 5.14 -6.89 -11.53
C VAL A 47 3.79 -6.34 -11.11
N SER A 48 2.71 -6.90 -11.66
CA SER A 48 1.36 -6.46 -11.33
C SER A 48 0.32 -7.50 -11.72
N GLY A 49 -0.80 -7.52 -11.01
CA GLY A 49 -1.96 -8.30 -11.41
C GLY A 49 -3.26 -7.81 -10.79
N THR A 50 -4.36 -8.38 -11.28
CA THR A 50 -5.71 -8.11 -10.82
C THR A 50 -6.51 -9.41 -10.77
N ALA A 51 -7.26 -9.65 -9.69
CA ALA A 51 -8.11 -10.81 -9.50
C ALA A 51 -9.59 -10.39 -9.45
N ALA A 52 -10.55 -11.25 -9.84
CA ALA A 52 -10.46 -12.67 -10.17
C ALA A 52 -10.00 -13.01 -11.61
N PRO A 53 -9.43 -14.21 -11.87
CA PRO A 53 -9.11 -15.29 -10.90
C PRO A 53 -7.83 -15.00 -10.09
N ASP A 54 -7.42 -15.94 -9.25
CA ASP A 54 -6.12 -15.92 -8.57
C ASP A 54 -4.98 -15.67 -9.56
N TYR A 55 -3.97 -14.94 -9.13
CA TYR A 55 -2.75 -14.73 -9.89
C TYR A 55 -1.53 -14.74 -8.98
N ALA A 56 -0.37 -15.05 -9.57
CA ALA A 56 0.93 -14.90 -8.96
C ALA A 56 1.93 -14.54 -10.07
N ASP A 57 2.38 -13.29 -10.05
CA ASP A 57 3.38 -12.75 -10.96
C ASP A 57 4.66 -12.41 -10.18
N ALA A 58 5.81 -12.68 -10.77
CA ALA A 58 7.09 -12.46 -10.13
C ALA A 58 8.19 -12.15 -11.15
N ALA A 59 9.07 -11.22 -10.79
CA ALA A 59 10.24 -10.87 -11.58
C ALA A 59 11.51 -10.97 -10.73
N GLY A 60 12.61 -11.32 -11.39
CA GLY A 60 13.92 -11.41 -10.74
C GLY A 60 15.02 -10.87 -11.65
N LEU A 61 15.94 -10.10 -11.07
CA LEU A 61 17.12 -9.56 -11.76
C LEU A 61 18.36 -9.89 -10.92
N ALA A 62 19.43 -10.37 -11.57
CA ALA A 62 20.64 -10.80 -10.85
C ALA A 62 21.46 -9.63 -10.29
N SER A 63 21.52 -8.53 -11.03
CA SER A 63 22.13 -7.28 -10.62
C SER A 63 21.62 -6.15 -11.51
N ILE A 64 21.56 -4.95 -10.95
CA ILE A 64 21.13 -3.77 -11.70
C ILE A 64 22.13 -2.66 -11.47
N ASN A 65 22.45 -1.92 -12.53
CA ASN A 65 23.22 -0.69 -12.46
C ASN A 65 22.55 0.34 -13.36
N LEU A 66 21.73 1.19 -12.75
CA LEU A 66 21.14 2.35 -13.41
C LEU A 66 21.91 3.58 -12.98
N SER A 67 22.32 4.38 -13.97
CA SER A 67 22.95 5.67 -13.76
C SER A 67 22.42 6.65 -14.80
N ALA A 68 21.99 7.82 -14.34
CA ALA A 68 21.49 8.90 -15.15
C ALA A 68 22.32 10.16 -14.88
N ASN A 69 23.00 10.65 -15.92
CA ASN A 69 23.75 11.89 -15.83
C ASN A 69 22.79 13.06 -15.62
N LEU A 70 22.98 13.81 -14.54
CA LEU A 70 22.16 14.96 -14.20
C LEU A 70 22.72 16.22 -14.87
N PHE A 71 24.00 16.49 -14.60
CA PHE A 71 24.76 17.60 -15.15
C PHE A 71 26.25 17.32 -15.00
N GLY A 72 27.08 18.05 -15.75
CA GLY A 72 28.51 17.89 -15.69
C GLY A 72 29.21 18.51 -16.88
N ASP A 73 30.51 18.72 -16.73
CA ASP A 73 31.44 19.04 -17.82
C ASP A 73 32.49 17.92 -17.91
N LEU A 74 33.44 18.04 -18.84
CA LEU A 74 34.51 17.06 -19.08
C LEU A 74 35.30 16.69 -17.81
N LEU A 75 35.41 17.62 -16.86
CA LEU A 75 36.20 17.46 -15.63
C LEU A 75 35.40 16.89 -14.45
N LEU A 76 34.08 17.13 -14.40
CA LEU A 76 33.22 16.77 -13.28
C LEU A 76 31.82 16.42 -13.79
N SER A 77 31.38 15.20 -13.55
CA SER A 77 30.00 14.77 -13.82
C SER A 77 29.27 14.38 -12.55
N THR A 78 27.98 14.68 -12.51
CA THR A 78 27.06 14.27 -11.44
C THR A 78 25.99 13.37 -12.04
N SER A 79 25.75 12.23 -11.41
CA SER A 79 24.67 11.31 -11.78
C SER A 79 23.82 10.93 -10.58
N ALA A 80 22.55 10.63 -10.83
CA ALA A 80 21.73 9.84 -9.92
C ALA A 80 21.82 8.39 -10.34
N GLY A 81 21.90 7.47 -9.39
CA GLY A 81 21.97 6.05 -9.72
C GLY A 81 21.37 5.14 -8.67
N VAL A 82 21.01 3.95 -9.13
CA VAL A 82 20.59 2.82 -8.32
C VAL A 82 21.40 1.61 -8.76
N GLN A 83 22.07 0.98 -7.81
CA GLN A 83 22.83 -0.24 -8.01
C GLN A 83 22.32 -1.29 -7.04
N THR A 84 22.07 -2.50 -7.54
CA THR A 84 21.60 -3.61 -6.72
C THR A 84 22.35 -4.88 -7.07
N GLY A 85 22.45 -5.78 -6.10
CA GLY A 85 22.62 -7.20 -6.37
C GLY A 85 21.29 -7.82 -6.81
N ILE A 86 21.02 -9.01 -6.28
CA ILE A 86 19.81 -9.77 -6.62
C ILE A 86 18.57 -8.99 -6.19
N VAL A 87 17.60 -8.94 -7.09
CA VAL A 87 16.31 -8.32 -6.90
C VAL A 87 15.24 -9.35 -7.17
N THR A 88 14.22 -9.41 -6.32
CA THR A 88 12.98 -10.14 -6.56
C THR A 88 11.78 -9.28 -6.23
N THR A 89 10.76 -9.33 -7.07
CA THR A 89 9.46 -8.71 -6.83
C THR A 89 8.35 -9.72 -7.06
N SER A 90 7.27 -9.61 -6.30
CA SER A 90 6.09 -10.44 -6.46
C SER A 90 4.82 -9.62 -6.31
N ALA A 91 3.80 -10.00 -7.08
CA ALA A 91 2.44 -9.54 -6.97
C ALA A 91 1.53 -10.75 -7.10
N GLU A 92 0.72 -11.02 -6.09
CA GLU A 92 -0.16 -12.18 -6.05
C GLU A 92 -1.51 -11.83 -5.43
N SER A 93 -2.51 -12.68 -5.68
CA SER A 93 -3.82 -12.61 -5.03
C SER A 93 -4.42 -14.00 -4.88
N ALA A 94 -4.93 -14.28 -3.68
CA ALA A 94 -5.80 -15.41 -3.39
C ALA A 94 -7.24 -14.89 -3.26
N TYR A 95 -7.98 -14.88 -4.37
CA TYR A 95 -9.31 -14.30 -4.47
C TYR A 95 -10.38 -15.14 -3.73
N PRO A 96 -11.36 -14.51 -3.04
CA PRO A 96 -11.53 -13.08 -2.77
C PRO A 96 -10.83 -12.61 -1.48
N GLY A 97 -9.88 -13.39 -0.94
CA GLY A 97 -9.25 -13.16 0.36
C GLY A 97 -8.37 -11.92 0.37
N SER A 98 -7.20 -11.97 -0.27
CA SER A 98 -6.22 -10.88 -0.22
C SER A 98 -5.33 -10.80 -1.43
N ALA A 99 -4.91 -9.58 -1.76
CA ALA A 99 -3.80 -9.31 -2.67
C ALA A 99 -2.57 -8.96 -1.83
N SER A 100 -1.42 -9.50 -2.23
CA SER A 100 -0.13 -9.24 -1.61
C SER A 100 0.89 -8.83 -2.67
N ALA A 101 1.81 -7.97 -2.27
CA ALA A 101 2.96 -7.56 -3.06
C ALA A 101 4.20 -7.50 -2.18
N ALA A 102 5.35 -7.84 -2.76
CA ALA A 102 6.62 -7.72 -2.09
C ALA A 102 7.73 -7.29 -3.06
N ALA A 103 8.70 -6.56 -2.53
CA ALA A 103 9.94 -6.24 -3.23
C ALA A 103 11.12 -6.50 -2.28
N ASN A 104 12.07 -7.31 -2.74
CA ASN A 104 13.29 -7.65 -2.02
C ASN A 104 14.51 -7.29 -2.86
N ILE A 105 15.47 -6.63 -2.24
CA ILE A 105 16.70 -6.17 -2.87
C ILE A 105 17.86 -6.61 -1.99
N VAL A 106 18.86 -7.24 -2.59
CA VAL A 106 20.13 -7.58 -1.96
C VAL A 106 21.19 -6.60 -2.43
N ASN A 107 22.04 -6.13 -1.51
CA ASN A 107 23.15 -5.20 -1.78
C ASN A 107 22.70 -3.96 -2.54
N ALA A 108 21.76 -3.22 -1.96
CA ALA A 108 21.22 -2.00 -2.55
C ALA A 108 22.15 -0.81 -2.30
N ARG A 109 22.34 0.02 -3.32
CA ARG A 109 22.96 1.34 -3.23
C ARG A 109 22.14 2.31 -4.08
N ALA A 110 21.83 3.47 -3.53
CA ALA A 110 21.16 4.52 -4.29
C ALA A 110 21.64 5.89 -3.83
N GLY A 111 21.72 6.84 -4.75
CA GLY A 111 22.11 8.19 -4.41
C GLY A 111 22.61 9.03 -5.57
N LEU A 112 23.30 10.09 -5.21
CA LEU A 112 23.99 11.03 -6.09
C LEU A 112 25.49 10.73 -6.07
N TYR A 113 26.06 10.60 -7.25
CA TYR A 113 27.45 10.28 -7.46
C TYR A 113 28.13 11.41 -8.23
N THR A 114 29.33 11.77 -7.80
CA THR A 114 30.18 12.73 -8.52
C THR A 114 31.43 12.02 -9.01
N SER A 115 31.74 12.15 -10.30
CA SER A 115 32.96 11.61 -10.89
C SER A 115 33.85 12.75 -11.37
N VAL A 116 35.13 12.74 -10.98
CA VAL A 116 36.15 13.68 -11.47
C VAL A 116 37.00 12.94 -12.51
N LEU A 117 37.30 13.58 -13.65
CA LEU A 117 38.07 13.06 -14.79
C LEU A 117 38.79 11.69 -14.58
N GLY A 118 38.14 10.60 -14.98
CA GLY A 118 38.70 9.24 -14.95
C GLY A 118 38.89 8.61 -13.55
N ALA A 119 38.53 9.33 -12.49
CA ALA A 119 38.52 8.83 -11.12
C ALA A 119 37.27 7.99 -10.83
N ILE A 120 37.36 7.19 -9.75
CA ILE A 120 36.26 6.39 -9.25
C ILE A 120 35.14 7.34 -8.80
N PRO A 121 33.87 7.12 -9.20
CA PRO A 121 32.74 7.89 -8.72
C PRO A 121 32.71 7.91 -7.19
N LEU A 122 32.67 9.10 -6.60
CA LEU A 122 32.50 9.28 -5.16
C LEU A 122 31.01 9.41 -4.85
N THR A 123 30.53 8.66 -3.86
CA THR A 123 29.18 8.83 -3.32
C THR A 123 29.13 10.16 -2.57
N SER A 124 28.46 11.13 -3.17
CA SER A 124 28.32 12.47 -2.59
C SER A 124 27.17 12.55 -1.59
N LEU A 125 26.11 11.79 -1.86
CA LEU A 125 24.97 11.56 -1.01
C LEU A 125 24.36 10.22 -1.40
N GLY A 126 24.02 9.38 -0.45
CA GLY A 126 23.28 8.17 -0.77
C GLY A 126 23.06 7.27 0.42
N ILE A 127 22.52 6.10 0.12
CA ILE A 127 22.30 5.02 1.05
C ILE A 127 22.92 3.74 0.49
N SER A 128 23.32 2.85 1.39
CA SER A 128 23.53 1.44 1.06
C SER A 128 22.94 0.54 2.13
N ALA A 129 22.45 -0.62 1.73
CA ALA A 129 21.95 -1.64 2.64
C ALA A 129 22.23 -3.03 2.06
N ASP A 130 22.49 -4.00 2.93
CA ASP A 130 22.74 -5.38 2.54
C ASP A 130 21.46 -6.07 2.07
N ALA A 131 20.34 -5.73 2.69
CA ALA A 131 19.02 -6.19 2.27
C ALA A 131 17.97 -5.10 2.52
N ILE A 132 17.07 -4.93 1.56
CA ILE A 132 15.87 -4.10 1.69
C ILE A 132 14.68 -4.99 1.34
N SER A 133 13.67 -5.01 2.18
CA SER A 133 12.39 -5.64 1.88
C SER A 133 11.23 -4.69 2.13
N SER A 134 10.21 -4.78 1.28
CA SER A 134 8.89 -4.20 1.50
C SER A 134 7.84 -5.26 1.25
N THR A 135 6.78 -5.24 2.05
CA THR A 135 5.60 -6.09 1.89
C THR A 135 4.35 -5.27 2.11
N THR A 136 3.34 -5.50 1.28
CA THR A 136 2.02 -4.90 1.43
C THR A 136 0.96 -5.96 1.17
N VAL A 137 -0.07 -5.97 2.01
CA VAL A 137 -1.25 -6.84 1.88
C VAL A 137 -2.49 -5.97 2.00
N ALA A 138 -3.48 -6.21 1.15
CA ALA A 138 -4.82 -5.66 1.27
C ALA A 138 -5.84 -6.77 1.00
N GLY A 139 -6.91 -6.84 1.78
CA GLY A 139 -7.86 -7.94 1.67
C GLY A 139 -9.19 -7.68 2.33
N ILE A 140 -10.01 -8.73 2.28
CA ILE A 140 -11.33 -8.80 2.87
C ILE A 140 -11.32 -9.94 3.89
N ASP A 141 -11.75 -9.66 5.11
CA ASP A 141 -11.98 -10.67 6.14
C ASP A 141 -13.41 -10.56 6.71
N GLY A 142 -13.69 -11.33 7.77
CA GLY A 142 -15.00 -11.31 8.44
C GLY A 142 -15.34 -9.99 9.13
N SER A 143 -14.37 -9.09 9.33
CA SER A 143 -14.53 -7.77 9.93
C SER A 143 -14.61 -6.64 8.90
N GLY A 144 -14.22 -6.90 7.65
CA GLY A 144 -14.35 -5.98 6.53
C GLY A 144 -13.06 -5.88 5.72
N LEU A 145 -12.73 -4.66 5.32
CA LEU A 145 -11.50 -4.35 4.61
C LEU A 145 -10.33 -4.22 5.57
N PHE A 146 -9.21 -4.86 5.26
CA PHE A 146 -7.96 -4.72 6.00
C PHE A 146 -6.79 -4.45 5.05
N ALA A 147 -5.77 -3.76 5.56
CA ALA A 147 -4.49 -3.63 4.89
C ALA A 147 -3.36 -3.55 5.91
N SER A 148 -2.19 -4.03 5.51
CA SER A 148 -0.97 -3.96 6.31
C SER A 148 0.25 -3.81 5.42
N GLY A 149 1.17 -2.95 5.82
CA GLY A 149 2.46 -2.76 5.17
C GLY A 149 3.59 -2.95 6.17
N SER A 150 4.74 -3.42 5.70
CA SER A 150 5.96 -3.44 6.52
C SER A 150 7.21 -3.40 5.65
N SER A 151 8.32 -2.95 6.24
CA SER A 151 9.62 -2.93 5.58
C SER A 151 10.73 -3.35 6.55
N SER A 152 11.81 -3.91 6.02
CA SER A 152 13.04 -4.16 6.78
C SER A 152 14.27 -3.75 5.97
N ILE A 153 15.31 -3.31 6.67
CA ILE A 153 16.53 -2.75 6.08
C ILE A 153 17.75 -3.25 6.85
N ALA A 154 18.47 -4.22 6.30
CA ALA A 154 19.66 -4.77 6.95
C ALA A 154 20.90 -3.91 6.68
N ASN A 155 21.66 -3.62 7.74
CA ASN A 155 22.96 -2.94 7.68
C ASN A 155 22.91 -1.63 6.86
N LEU A 156 21.89 -0.81 7.13
CA LEU A 156 21.77 0.50 6.50
C LEU A 156 23.01 1.35 6.80
N LEU A 157 23.52 1.98 5.76
CA LEU A 157 24.50 3.06 5.79
C LEU A 157 23.89 4.26 5.06
N ILE A 158 24.03 5.45 5.62
CA ILE A 158 23.74 6.71 4.93
C ILE A 158 25.10 7.38 4.75
N SER A 159 25.44 7.70 3.51
CA SER A 159 26.75 8.25 3.15
C SER A 159 26.62 9.61 2.50
N GLY A 160 27.64 10.43 2.69
CA GLY A 160 27.79 11.72 2.03
C GLY A 160 28.72 12.61 2.83
N SER A 161 29.47 13.47 2.14
CA SER A 161 30.48 14.33 2.78
C SER A 161 29.91 15.26 3.85
N ILE A 162 28.62 15.60 3.73
CA ILE A 162 27.87 16.41 4.71
C ILE A 162 27.32 15.53 5.85
N LEU A 163 27.08 14.24 5.60
CA LEU A 163 26.35 13.33 6.49
C LEU A 163 27.23 12.44 7.38
N ASP A 164 28.48 12.20 6.98
CA ASP A 164 29.45 11.36 7.71
C ASP A 164 29.77 11.86 9.15
N THR A 165 29.34 13.08 9.48
CA THR A 165 29.54 13.69 10.80
C THR A 165 28.30 13.62 11.71
N LEU A 166 27.15 13.18 11.23
CA LEU A 166 25.88 13.29 11.96
C LEU A 166 25.63 12.21 13.02
N GLY A 167 26.50 11.21 13.17
CA GLY A 167 26.41 10.23 14.27
C GLY A 167 25.05 9.54 14.39
N LEU A 168 24.42 9.23 13.26
CA LEU A 168 23.09 8.63 13.21
C LEU A 168 23.13 7.21 13.82
N ASP A 169 22.09 6.82 14.56
CA ASP A 169 21.90 5.43 14.98
C ASP A 169 21.13 4.68 13.88
N LEU A 170 21.86 4.02 12.99
CA LEU A 170 21.27 3.35 11.83
C LEU A 170 20.65 1.99 12.19
N ALA A 171 20.94 1.44 13.37
CA ALA A 171 20.34 0.18 13.82
C ALA A 171 18.83 0.34 14.09
N ALA A 172 18.39 1.54 14.45
CA ALA A 172 16.99 1.90 14.63
C ALA A 172 16.16 1.76 13.33
N PHE A 173 16.80 1.73 12.16
CA PHE A 173 16.11 1.63 10.86
C PHE A 173 16.03 0.19 10.33
N SER A 174 16.46 -0.81 11.10
CA SER A 174 16.40 -2.21 10.67
C SER A 174 14.98 -2.72 10.42
N ASN A 175 14.04 -2.28 11.26
CA ASN A 175 12.61 -2.52 11.14
C ASN A 175 11.89 -1.22 11.51
N PRO A 176 11.91 -0.22 10.60
CA PRO A 176 11.41 1.10 10.92
C PRO A 176 9.90 1.05 11.20
N LEU A 177 9.44 1.85 12.15
CA LEU A 177 8.00 2.09 12.32
C LEU A 177 7.43 2.74 11.04
N PRO A 178 6.11 2.64 10.79
CA PRO A 178 5.50 3.32 9.65
C PRO A 178 5.87 4.80 9.58
N ASN A 179 6.23 5.27 8.39
CA ASN A 179 6.57 6.67 8.08
C ASN A 179 7.74 7.23 8.92
N THR A 180 8.76 6.42 9.20
CA THR A 180 9.94 6.85 9.98
C THR A 180 10.83 7.78 9.16
N VAL A 181 11.02 9.02 9.59
CA VAL A 181 11.95 9.96 8.93
C VAL A 181 13.37 9.72 9.44
N GLY A 182 14.27 9.33 8.54
CA GLY A 182 15.69 9.12 8.86
C GLY A 182 16.53 10.39 8.75
N LEU A 183 16.20 11.23 7.76
CA LEU A 183 16.87 12.52 7.54
C LEU A 183 15.89 13.50 6.91
N SER A 184 15.94 14.76 7.32
CA SER A 184 15.27 15.86 6.64
C SER A 184 16.10 17.12 6.79
N VAL A 185 16.69 17.60 5.68
CA VAL A 185 17.60 18.74 5.68
C VAL A 185 17.60 19.43 4.31
N LEU A 186 17.33 20.74 4.30
CA LEU A 186 17.53 21.63 3.14
C LEU A 186 17.00 21.09 1.79
N GLY A 187 15.77 20.54 1.79
CA GLY A 187 15.13 20.00 0.57
C GLY A 187 15.40 18.52 0.30
N LEU A 188 16.32 17.89 1.02
CA LEU A 188 16.50 16.43 1.04
C LEU A 188 15.68 15.82 2.18
N LYS A 189 14.93 14.76 1.90
CA LYS A 189 14.29 13.94 2.93
C LYS A 189 14.46 12.46 2.61
N ILE A 190 14.74 11.67 3.64
CA ILE A 190 14.79 10.21 3.58
C ILE A 190 13.76 9.67 4.56
N THR A 191 12.76 8.95 4.05
CA THR A 191 11.72 8.28 4.82
C THR A 191 11.87 6.78 4.66
N PHE A 192 11.79 6.05 5.77
CA PHE A 192 11.82 4.60 5.82
C PHE A 192 10.44 4.04 6.17
N ASN A 193 10.11 2.89 5.59
CA ASN A 193 8.80 2.25 5.74
C ASN A 193 7.65 3.25 5.57
N GLU A 194 7.72 4.06 4.51
CA GLU A 194 6.67 5.02 4.20
C GLU A 194 5.42 4.25 3.77
N GLN A 195 4.30 4.54 4.43
CA GLN A 195 3.03 3.85 4.23
C GLN A 195 1.96 4.87 3.86
N LEU A 196 1.44 4.73 2.64
CA LEU A 196 0.30 5.50 2.14
C LEU A 196 -0.92 4.60 2.17
N MET A 197 -1.94 4.97 2.93
CA MET A 197 -3.18 4.21 3.06
C MET A 197 -4.37 5.11 2.75
N GLU A 198 -5.27 4.62 1.90
CA GLU A 198 -6.56 5.24 1.62
C GLU A 198 -7.65 4.19 1.78
N GLN A 199 -8.67 4.48 2.60
CA GLN A 199 -9.76 3.57 2.87
C GLN A 199 -11.10 4.30 2.73
N THR A 200 -12.03 3.66 2.03
CA THR A 200 -13.44 4.02 1.97
C THR A 200 -14.28 2.86 2.52
N ALA A 201 -15.61 3.00 2.47
CA ALA A 201 -16.50 1.89 2.86
C ALA A 201 -16.32 0.65 1.96
N ASP A 202 -15.98 0.85 0.69
CA ASP A 202 -16.03 -0.17 -0.36
C ASP A 202 -14.66 -0.43 -1.01
N SER A 203 -13.63 0.29 -0.56
CA SER A 203 -12.26 0.14 -1.07
C SER A 203 -11.21 0.38 0.00
N ILE A 204 -10.06 -0.28 -0.18
CA ILE A 204 -8.85 0.00 0.56
C ILE A 204 -7.66 -0.07 -0.39
N PHE A 205 -6.75 0.87 -0.25
CA PHE A 205 -5.47 0.92 -0.94
C PHE A 205 -4.37 1.09 0.08
N MET A 206 -3.27 0.37 -0.12
CA MET A 206 -2.05 0.58 0.62
C MET A 206 -0.84 0.50 -0.30
N ALA A 207 0.12 1.38 -0.09
CA ALA A 207 1.45 1.31 -0.67
C ALA A 207 2.49 1.43 0.44
N THR A 208 3.55 0.62 0.34
CA THR A 208 4.69 0.62 1.24
C THR A 208 5.97 0.83 0.44
N ASN A 209 6.69 1.89 0.76
CA ASN A 209 8.05 2.14 0.28
C ASN A 209 9.03 1.84 1.43
N ALA A 210 9.95 0.90 1.22
CA ALA A 210 10.96 0.60 2.23
C ALA A 210 11.91 1.77 2.45
N VAL A 211 12.37 2.39 1.35
CA VAL A 211 13.13 3.65 1.40
C VAL A 211 12.62 4.61 0.34
N HIS A 212 12.36 5.83 0.76
CA HIS A 212 12.00 6.94 -0.12
C HIS A 212 12.96 8.12 0.13
N ILE A 213 13.74 8.47 -0.88
CA ILE A 213 14.58 9.67 -0.92
C ILE A 213 13.86 10.70 -1.78
N SER A 214 13.41 11.79 -1.18
CA SER A 214 12.78 12.90 -1.91
C SER A 214 13.72 14.10 -1.96
N LEU A 215 13.74 14.74 -3.13
CA LEU A 215 14.48 15.96 -3.44
C LEU A 215 13.46 17.04 -3.78
N ASP A 216 13.41 18.10 -2.98
CA ASP A 216 12.53 19.26 -3.17
C ASP A 216 13.38 20.52 -3.13
N ASP A 217 13.69 21.06 -4.30
CA ASP A 217 14.64 22.15 -4.51
C ASP A 217 15.97 21.90 -3.77
N TYR A 218 16.41 20.64 -3.75
CA TYR A 218 17.63 20.26 -3.04
C TYR A 218 18.85 20.83 -3.76
N LEU A 219 19.57 21.75 -3.09
CA LEU A 219 20.76 22.38 -3.64
C LEU A 219 21.95 21.41 -3.61
N PHE A 220 22.38 20.98 -4.79
CA PHE A 220 23.52 20.09 -4.95
C PHE A 220 24.46 20.63 -6.04
N GLN A 221 25.72 20.91 -5.68
CA GLN A 221 26.75 21.40 -6.61
C GLN A 221 26.29 22.62 -7.46
N GLY A 222 25.57 23.57 -6.85
CA GLY A 222 25.08 24.77 -7.52
C GLY A 222 23.81 24.60 -8.36
N HIS A 223 23.22 23.41 -8.37
CA HIS A 223 21.98 23.11 -9.10
C HIS A 223 20.89 22.70 -8.11
N LEU A 224 19.63 23.01 -8.45
CA LEU A 224 18.47 22.51 -7.72
C LEU A 224 18.02 21.19 -8.33
N LEU A 225 17.83 20.19 -7.47
CA LEU A 225 17.34 18.87 -7.81
C LEU A 225 15.90 18.70 -7.30
N ASN A 226 15.05 18.12 -8.14
CA ASN A 226 13.68 17.75 -7.76
C ASN A 226 13.35 16.32 -8.19
N GLY A 227 12.60 15.61 -7.35
CA GLY A 227 12.07 14.28 -7.61
C GLY A 227 12.52 13.24 -6.59
N ASP A 228 12.34 11.96 -6.92
CA ASP A 228 12.34 10.89 -5.95
C ASP A 228 13.18 9.69 -6.39
N ILE A 229 13.76 9.02 -5.41
CA ILE A 229 14.39 7.70 -5.57
C ILE A 229 13.74 6.78 -4.53
N ILE A 230 13.13 5.70 -5.00
CA ILE A 230 12.41 4.75 -4.16
C ILE A 230 13.06 3.38 -4.30
N LEU A 231 13.31 2.72 -3.17
CA LEU A 231 13.76 1.34 -3.09
C LEU A 231 12.74 0.51 -2.31
N GLY A 232 12.37 -0.65 -2.87
CA GLY A 232 11.43 -1.59 -2.29
C GLY A 232 10.02 -0.99 -2.26
N HIS A 233 9.35 -0.98 -3.40
CA HIS A 233 7.97 -0.53 -3.51
C HIS A 233 7.03 -1.74 -3.64
N SER A 234 6.00 -1.78 -2.81
CA SER A 234 4.89 -2.73 -2.92
C SER A 234 3.57 -2.02 -2.70
N GLN A 235 2.52 -2.46 -3.39
CA GLN A 235 1.16 -1.95 -3.22
C GLN A 235 0.13 -3.09 -3.33
N ALA A 236 -0.97 -2.94 -2.60
CA ALA A 236 -2.12 -3.81 -2.69
C ALA A 236 -3.41 -3.00 -2.49
N SER A 237 -4.49 -3.45 -3.12
CA SER A 237 -5.79 -2.80 -3.00
C SER A 237 -6.94 -3.77 -3.20
N VAL A 238 -8.07 -3.39 -2.62
CA VAL A 238 -9.39 -3.98 -2.84
C VAL A 238 -10.34 -2.87 -3.25
N THR A 239 -11.15 -3.11 -4.28
CA THR A 239 -12.21 -2.19 -4.70
C THR A 239 -13.51 -2.95 -4.95
N GLY A 240 -14.66 -2.28 -4.86
CA GLY A 240 -15.95 -2.93 -5.08
C GLY A 240 -16.33 -3.93 -3.98
N TYR A 241 -15.75 -3.79 -2.78
CA TYR A 241 -16.22 -4.53 -1.62
C TYR A 241 -17.63 -4.08 -1.28
N VAL A 242 -18.52 -5.04 -1.04
CA VAL A 242 -19.87 -4.77 -0.55
C VAL A 242 -19.93 -5.29 0.89
N PRO A 243 -20.07 -4.40 1.88
CA PRO A 243 -20.27 -4.80 3.26
C PRO A 243 -21.49 -5.73 3.35
N SER A 244 -21.32 -6.91 3.93
CA SER A 244 -22.46 -7.77 4.25
C SER A 244 -23.36 -7.00 5.22
N ALA A 245 -24.58 -6.70 4.80
CA ALA A 245 -25.55 -6.05 5.69
C ALA A 245 -25.72 -6.94 6.93
N ALA A 246 -25.58 -6.36 8.13
CA ALA A 246 -25.77 -7.08 9.36
C ALA A 246 -27.18 -7.69 9.38
N VAL A 247 -27.27 -8.99 9.12
CA VAL A 247 -28.51 -9.73 9.34
C VAL A 247 -28.74 -9.70 10.84
N PRO A 248 -29.91 -9.25 11.33
CA PRO A 248 -30.17 -9.23 12.76
C PRO A 248 -29.88 -10.62 13.34
N GLU A 249 -29.14 -10.69 14.44
CA GLU A 249 -28.80 -11.97 15.04
C GLU A 249 -30.06 -12.77 15.38
N PRO A 250 -30.04 -14.12 15.36
CA PRO A 250 -31.20 -14.94 15.70
C PRO A 250 -31.83 -14.57 17.05
N ALA A 251 -31.03 -14.07 18.00
CA ALA A 251 -31.51 -13.55 19.27
C ALA A 251 -32.39 -12.29 19.11
N THR A 252 -32.04 -11.39 18.19
CA THR A 252 -32.83 -10.19 17.85
C THR A 252 -34.16 -10.58 17.22
N TRP A 253 -34.16 -11.58 16.33
CA TRP A 253 -35.40 -12.16 15.79
C TRP A 253 -36.25 -12.80 16.87
N ALA A 254 -35.64 -13.59 17.75
CA ALA A 254 -36.32 -14.23 18.86
C ALA A 254 -36.93 -13.21 19.83
N LEU A 255 -36.22 -12.12 20.13
CA LEU A 255 -36.71 -11.05 20.99
C LEU A 255 -37.86 -10.28 20.34
N MET A 256 -37.78 -9.96 19.05
CA MET A 256 -38.91 -9.36 18.33
C MET A 256 -40.13 -10.28 18.33
N MET A 257 -39.94 -11.57 18.03
CA MET A 257 -41.03 -12.55 18.04
C MET A 257 -41.62 -12.74 19.43
N ALA A 258 -40.79 -12.80 20.48
CA ALA A 258 -41.24 -12.88 21.86
C ALA A 258 -42.02 -11.62 22.26
N GLY A 259 -41.53 -10.43 21.90
CA GLY A 259 -42.20 -9.15 22.15
C GLY A 259 -43.58 -9.08 21.47
N PHE A 260 -43.66 -9.40 20.18
CA PHE A 260 -44.94 -9.45 19.46
C PHE A 260 -45.87 -10.55 19.99
N GLY A 261 -45.31 -11.70 20.37
CA GLY A 261 -46.05 -12.80 20.99
C GLY A 261 -46.67 -12.39 22.33
N LEU A 262 -45.92 -11.70 23.18
CA LEU A 262 -46.38 -11.15 24.46
C LEU A 262 -47.49 -10.12 24.26
N ILE A 263 -47.32 -9.18 23.33
CA ILE A 263 -48.34 -8.17 23.01
C ILE A 263 -49.62 -8.86 22.52
N GLY A 264 -49.52 -9.79 21.55
CA GLY A 264 -50.65 -10.54 21.03
C GLY A 264 -51.36 -11.36 22.11
N PHE A 265 -50.60 -12.00 23.00
CA PHE A 265 -51.16 -12.74 24.13
C PHE A 265 -51.90 -11.83 25.11
N SER A 266 -51.34 -10.65 25.41
CA SER A 266 -51.97 -9.67 26.31
C SER A 266 -53.32 -9.16 25.77
N LEU A 267 -53.42 -8.92 24.46
CA LEU A 267 -54.66 -8.52 23.80
C LEU A 267 -55.70 -9.63 23.81
N ARG A 268 -55.29 -10.90 23.60
CA ARG A 268 -56.20 -12.06 23.67
C ARG A 268 -56.74 -12.31 25.09
N ARG A 269 -55.98 -11.94 26.12
CA ARG A 269 -56.39 -12.07 27.53
C ARG A 269 -57.35 -10.96 28.01
N ARG A 270 -57.56 -9.88 27.26
CA ARG A 270 -58.54 -8.85 27.65
C ARG A 270 -59.95 -9.45 27.62
N ALA A 271 -60.60 -9.43 28.79
CA ALA A 271 -61.96 -9.92 28.95
C ALA A 271 -62.91 -9.19 28.00
N ARG A 272 -63.75 -9.94 27.29
CA ARG A 272 -64.80 -9.36 26.44
C ARG A 272 -65.74 -8.56 27.34
N VAL A 273 -65.74 -7.24 27.18
CA VAL A 273 -66.69 -6.35 27.86
C VAL A 273 -68.08 -6.70 27.33
N ARG A 274 -68.90 -7.34 28.16
CA ARG A 274 -70.32 -7.55 27.86
C ARG A 274 -71.02 -6.21 27.98
N VAL A 275 -71.33 -5.61 26.85
CA VAL A 275 -72.21 -4.45 26.79
C VAL A 275 -73.64 -4.93 26.98
N HIS A 276 -74.26 -4.59 28.10
CA HIS A 276 -75.70 -4.73 28.27
C HIS A 276 -76.36 -3.50 27.62
N ALA A 277 -76.93 -3.68 26.43
CA ALA A 277 -77.80 -2.68 25.84
C ALA A 277 -79.19 -2.83 26.47
N ALA A 278 -79.63 -1.82 27.22
CA ALA A 278 -81.01 -1.68 27.64
C ALA A 278 -81.75 -0.89 26.57
N PHE A 279 -82.78 -1.50 25.98
CA PHE A 279 -83.71 -0.80 25.10
C PHE A 279 -84.85 -0.22 25.95
N ALA A 280 -85.15 1.06 25.71
CA ALA A 280 -86.25 1.80 26.33
C ALA A 280 -87.56 1.60 25.55
#